data_AF-A0ABD2CQD0-F1
#
_entry.id   AF-A0ABD2CQD0-F1
#
_cell.length_a   1.000
_cell.length_b   1.000
_cell.length_c   1.000
_cell.angle_alpha   90.00
_cell.angle_beta   90.00
_cell.angle_gamma   90.00
#
_symmetry.space_group_name_H-M   'P 1'
#
loop_
_entity.id
_entity.type
_entity.pdbx_description
1 polymer ?
#
loop_
_entity_poly.entity_id
_entity_poly.type
_entity_poly.pdbx_seq_one_letter_code
_entity_poly.pdbx_strand_id
1 'polypeptide(L)'
;MPTWRPPKLDGSVNIDMMKPIEPEIRAILYEKGVESFICSNNYFRKRLQKLPEDRFYFPDCTNWLYGWRLNDYSLPPISKFGAKAVIQAQFYQRTASCLQRDPDWYRNCQTNNPKNFNDLLTY
;
A
#
# COMPACT_ATOMS: atom_id res chain seq x y z
N MET A 1 -11.21 9.63 9.67
CA MET A 1 -9.85 9.12 9.97
C MET A 1 -9.92 7.62 10.19
N PRO A 2 -8.84 6.86 9.96
CA PRO A 2 -8.86 5.39 10.09
C PRO A 2 -9.17 4.95 11.52
N THR A 3 -9.90 3.85 11.66
CA THR A 3 -10.32 3.31 12.97
C THR A 3 -9.17 2.85 13.86
N TRP A 4 -8.02 2.51 13.26
CA TRP A 4 -6.79 2.13 13.96
C TRP A 4 -5.98 3.33 14.48
N ARG A 5 -6.33 4.56 14.08
CA ARG A 5 -5.70 5.76 14.62
C ARG A 5 -6.25 6.00 16.02
N PRO A 6 -5.41 6.19 17.06
CA PRO A 6 -5.91 6.48 18.40
C PRO A 6 -6.78 7.75 18.38
N PRO A 7 -7.97 7.73 19.01
CA PRO A 7 -8.94 8.83 18.91
C PRO A 7 -8.43 10.17 19.41
N LYS A 8 -7.58 10.13 20.44
CA LYS A 8 -6.91 11.29 21.05
C LYS A 8 -5.57 10.84 21.60
N LEU A 9 -4.60 11.73 21.48
CA LEU A 9 -3.29 11.60 22.09
C LEU A 9 -3.38 12.31 23.44
N ASP A 10 -3.21 11.59 24.55
CA ASP A 10 -3.48 12.09 25.91
C ASP A 10 -2.49 13.19 26.37
N GLY A 11 -1.72 13.76 25.45
CA GLY A 11 -0.65 14.73 25.72
C GLY A 11 0.54 14.15 26.50
N SER A 12 0.41 12.93 27.05
CA SER A 12 1.44 12.21 27.80
C SER A 12 2.65 11.84 26.94
N VAL A 13 2.43 11.59 25.65
CA VAL A 13 3.48 11.44 24.65
C VAL A 13 3.43 12.67 23.75
N ASN A 14 4.49 13.47 23.73
CA ASN A 14 4.63 14.58 22.79
C ASN A 14 4.93 14.02 21.40
N ILE A 15 3.91 13.43 20.75
CA ILE A 15 4.00 13.02 19.37
C ILE A 15 3.68 14.25 18.53
N ASP A 16 4.72 14.93 18.08
CA ASP A 16 4.58 15.99 17.07
C ASP A 16 3.95 15.39 15.79
N MET A 17 3.38 16.24 14.94
CA MET A 17 2.70 15.80 13.71
C MET A 17 3.64 14.98 12.81
N MET A 18 4.94 15.27 12.86
CA MET A 18 5.98 14.58 12.08
C MET A 18 6.94 13.80 12.97
N LYS A 19 7.55 12.77 12.38
CA LYS A 19 8.70 12.07 12.95
C LYS A 19 9.92 13.00 13.04
N PRO A 20 10.83 12.76 14.01
CA PRO A 20 12.07 13.51 14.12
C PRO A 20 12.89 13.41 12.84
N ILE A 21 13.52 14.53 12.48
CA ILE A 21 14.30 14.66 11.24
C ILE A 21 15.71 14.13 11.48
N GLU A 22 16.28 13.42 10.50
CA GLU A 22 17.69 13.03 10.56
C GLU A 22 18.61 14.26 10.73
N PRO A 23 19.67 14.15 11.56
CA PRO A 23 20.56 15.28 11.85
C PRO A 23 21.22 15.82 10.57
N GLU A 24 21.55 14.94 9.62
CA GLU A 24 22.15 15.31 8.34
C GLU A 24 21.24 16.21 7.50
N ILE A 25 19.95 15.86 7.39
CA ILE A 25 18.97 16.66 6.66
C ILE A 25 18.71 17.98 7.42
N ARG A 26 18.66 17.93 8.75
CA ARG A 26 18.48 19.13 9.59
C ARG A 26 19.65 20.10 9.46
N ALA A 27 20.87 19.60 9.28
CA ALA A 27 22.06 20.44 9.13
C ALA A 27 21.98 21.37 7.90
N ILE A 28 21.31 20.93 6.82
CA ILE A 28 21.11 21.73 5.60
C ILE A 28 20.39 23.05 5.90
N LEU A 29 19.46 23.07 6.87
CA LEU A 29 18.74 24.30 7.24
C LEU A 29 19.65 25.34 7.90
N TYR A 30 20.73 24.92 8.53
CA TYR A 30 21.64 25.76 9.32
C TYR A 30 23.04 25.87 8.70
N GLU A 31 23.15 25.57 7.42
CA GLU A 31 24.41 25.70 6.69
C GLU A 31 24.88 27.16 6.68
N LYS A 32 26.15 27.37 7.05
CA LYS A 32 26.72 28.72 7.16
C LYS A 32 27.17 29.22 5.78
N GLY A 33 26.89 30.49 5.48
CA GLY A 33 27.34 31.14 4.25
C GLY A 33 26.42 30.96 3.04
N VAL A 34 25.26 30.31 3.22
CA VAL A 34 24.23 30.15 2.20
C VAL A 34 22.97 30.90 2.63
N GLU A 35 22.27 31.49 1.67
CA GLU A 35 21.02 32.21 1.92
C GLU A 35 19.92 31.26 2.41
N SER A 36 19.12 31.72 3.37
CA SER A 36 18.13 30.89 4.07
C SER A 36 17.08 30.25 3.15
N PHE A 37 16.70 30.92 2.06
CA PHE A 37 15.73 30.39 1.10
C PHE A 37 16.30 29.20 0.31
N ILE A 38 17.59 29.23 -0.03
CA ILE A 38 18.28 28.14 -0.74
C ILE A 38 18.36 26.93 0.18
N CYS A 39 18.79 27.13 1.44
CA CYS A 39 18.85 26.09 2.46
C CYS A 39 17.47 25.45 2.68
N SER A 40 16.42 26.26 2.81
CA SER A 40 15.04 25.79 2.97
C SER A 40 14.58 24.96 1.77
N ASN A 41 14.83 25.43 0.55
CA ASN A 41 14.44 24.70 -0.66
C ASN A 41 15.20 23.36 -0.79
N ASN A 42 16.51 23.36 -0.49
CA ASN A 42 17.32 22.15 -0.50
C ASN A 42 16.85 21.14 0.54
N TYR A 43 16.54 21.62 1.75
CA TYR A 43 15.95 20.83 2.82
C TYR A 43 14.63 20.19 2.38
N PHE A 44 13.70 20.98 1.81
CA PHE A 44 12.42 20.46 1.34
C PHE A 44 12.59 19.40 0.27
N ARG A 45 13.44 19.65 -0.75
CA ARG A 45 13.75 18.67 -1.80
C ARG A 45 14.28 17.36 -1.23
N LYS A 46 15.26 17.43 -0.32
CA LYS A 46 15.85 16.23 0.31
C LYS A 46 14.83 15.49 1.16
N ARG A 47 14.06 16.20 1.99
CA ARG A 47 13.04 15.58 2.84
C ARG A 47 11.91 14.97 2.02
N LEU A 48 11.54 15.54 0.87
CA LEU A 48 10.49 15.01 0.00
C LEU A 48 10.86 13.71 -0.73
N GLN A 49 12.14 13.35 -0.81
CA GLN A 49 12.57 12.08 -1.41
C GLN A 49 12.14 10.86 -0.57
N LYS A 50 11.86 11.05 0.72
CA LYS A 50 11.39 9.99 1.61
C LYS A 50 9.89 9.80 1.51
N LEU A 51 9.46 8.55 1.68
CA LEU A 51 8.05 8.19 1.72
C LEU A 51 7.34 8.96 2.87
N PRO A 52 6.06 9.32 2.71
CA PRO A 52 5.27 9.92 3.79
C PRO A 52 5.30 9.10 5.08
N GLU A 53 5.32 7.77 4.98
CA GLU A 53 5.39 6.84 6.12
C GLU A 53 6.65 6.99 6.98
N ASP A 54 7.77 7.38 6.38
CA ASP A 54 9.03 7.62 7.09
C ASP A 54 9.03 8.98 7.80
N ARG A 55 8.15 9.90 7.37
CA ARG A 55 8.12 11.29 7.83
C ARG A 55 7.01 11.59 8.81
N PHE A 56 5.92 10.85 8.76
CA PHE A 56 4.74 11.07 9.60
C PHE A 56 4.42 9.80 10.37
N TYR A 57 3.88 9.96 11.58
CA TYR A 57 3.39 8.83 12.37
C TYR A 57 2.08 8.27 11.80
N PHE A 58 1.27 9.13 11.20
CA PHE A 58 -0.07 8.82 10.73
C PHE A 58 -0.34 9.43 9.35
N PRO A 59 -1.27 8.87 8.56
CA PRO A 59 -1.72 9.43 7.31
C PRO A 59 -2.67 10.59 7.59
N ASP A 60 -2.17 11.81 7.49
CA ASP A 60 -2.98 13.01 7.70
C ASP A 60 -3.85 13.36 6.49
N CYS A 61 -3.41 12.99 5.29
CA CYS A 61 -4.16 13.17 4.05
C CYS A 61 -4.91 11.89 3.66
N THR A 62 -6.13 12.05 3.14
CA THR A 62 -6.94 10.92 2.65
C THR A 62 -6.31 10.19 1.47
N ASN A 63 -5.52 10.89 0.65
CA ASN A 63 -4.79 10.29 -0.47
C ASN A 63 -3.68 9.33 -0.02
N TRP A 64 -3.10 9.53 1.16
CA TRP A 64 -2.06 8.66 1.72
C TRP A 64 -2.62 7.38 2.29
N LEU A 65 -3.93 7.33 2.54
CA LEU A 65 -4.59 6.16 3.08
C LEU A 65 -4.40 4.93 2.19
N TYR A 66 -4.46 5.14 0.88
CA TYR A 66 -4.13 4.13 -0.10
C TYR A 66 -2.61 4.02 -0.24
N GLY A 67 -2.08 2.83 0.06
CA GLY A 67 -0.64 2.57 0.02
C GLY A 67 0.09 2.73 1.35
N TRP A 68 -0.55 3.32 2.37
CA TRP A 68 0.04 3.41 3.72
C TRP A 68 0.35 2.02 4.28
N ARG A 69 1.62 1.78 4.61
CA ARG A 69 2.15 0.52 5.15
C ARG A 69 1.88 -0.68 4.25
N LEU A 70 1.99 -0.48 2.93
CA LEU A 70 1.82 -1.58 1.98
C LEU A 70 2.83 -2.72 2.22
N ASN A 71 4.02 -2.38 2.72
CA ASN A 71 5.08 -3.34 3.04
C ASN A 71 4.76 -4.27 4.22
N ASP A 72 3.79 -3.92 5.07
CA ASP A 72 3.38 -4.79 6.19
C ASP A 72 2.63 -6.04 5.70
N TYR A 73 2.12 -6.01 4.46
CA TYR A 73 1.39 -7.12 3.86
C TYR A 73 2.34 -8.03 3.08
N SER A 74 2.22 -9.35 3.31
CA SER A 74 2.96 -10.34 2.53
C SER A 74 2.52 -10.28 1.06
N LEU A 75 3.48 -10.13 0.15
CA LEU A 75 3.22 -10.28 -1.27
C LEU A 75 2.75 -11.71 -1.57
N PRO A 76 1.80 -11.89 -2.51
CA PRO A 76 1.42 -13.23 -2.94
C PRO A 76 2.64 -13.95 -3.54
N PRO A 77 2.73 -15.29 -3.40
CA PRO A 77 3.84 -16.04 -3.95
C PRO A 77 3.93 -15.83 -5.47
N ILE A 78 5.17 -15.70 -5.96
CA ILE A 78 5.44 -15.51 -7.39
C ILE A 78 5.00 -16.78 -8.12
N SER A 79 3.87 -16.70 -8.82
CA SER A 79 3.35 -17.76 -9.69
C SER A 79 3.70 -17.46 -11.13
N LYS A 80 3.90 -18.51 -11.95
CA LYS A 80 4.00 -18.39 -13.41
C LYS A 80 2.79 -17.65 -14.02
N PHE A 81 1.65 -17.70 -13.33
CA PHE A 81 0.43 -16.98 -13.66
C PHE A 81 0.09 -15.95 -12.56
N GLY A 82 0.89 -14.89 -12.46
CA GLY A 82 0.76 -13.88 -11.40
C GLY A 82 -0.65 -13.30 -11.27
N ALA A 83 -1.29 -12.95 -12.38
CA ALA A 83 -2.67 -12.42 -12.38
C ALA A 83 -3.67 -13.40 -11.76
N LYS A 84 -3.61 -14.70 -12.11
CA LYS A 84 -4.47 -15.73 -11.53
C LYS A 84 -4.22 -15.90 -10.03
N ALA A 85 -2.96 -15.87 -9.61
CA ALA A 85 -2.60 -16.00 -8.19
C ALA A 85 -3.07 -14.81 -7.36
N VAL A 86 -2.92 -13.58 -7.87
CA VAL A 86 -3.44 -12.36 -7.23
C VAL A 86 -4.96 -12.44 -7.12
N ILE A 87 -5.64 -12.82 -8.20
CA ILE A 87 -7.10 -12.96 -8.21
C ILE A 87 -7.53 -14.00 -7.17
N GLN A 88 -6.92 -15.18 -7.16
CA GLN A 88 -7.18 -16.25 -6.19
C GLN A 88 -6.92 -15.86 -4.74
N ALA A 89 -5.87 -15.09 -4.48
CA ALA A 89 -5.50 -14.69 -3.11
C ALA A 89 -6.33 -13.50 -2.58
N GLN A 90 -6.71 -12.56 -3.44
CA GLN A 90 -7.37 -11.31 -3.05
C GLN A 90 -8.88 -11.37 -3.16
N PHE A 91 -9.43 -12.00 -4.20
CA PHE A 91 -10.87 -12.00 -4.48
C PHE A 91 -11.57 -13.22 -3.91
N TYR A 92 -10.89 -14.36 -3.87
CA TYR A 92 -11.45 -15.60 -3.31
C TYR A 92 -11.00 -15.77 -1.86
N GLN A 93 -11.94 -16.00 -0.94
CA GLN A 93 -11.61 -16.28 0.45
C GLN A 93 -10.89 -17.65 0.56
N ARG A 94 -9.93 -17.75 1.49
CA ARG A 94 -9.13 -18.99 1.69
C ARG A 94 -9.99 -20.19 2.09
N THR A 95 -11.17 -19.96 2.64
CA THR A 95 -12.09 -21.02 3.03
C THR A 95 -12.91 -21.45 1.83
N ALA A 96 -12.62 -22.61 1.26
CA ALA A 96 -13.40 -23.17 0.14
C ALA A 96 -14.90 -23.37 0.48
N SER A 97 -15.29 -23.30 1.76
CA SER A 97 -16.66 -23.51 2.23
C SER A 97 -17.61 -22.33 2.04
N CYS A 98 -17.10 -21.12 1.75
CA CYS A 98 -17.95 -19.95 1.43
C CYS A 98 -18.11 -19.71 -0.07
N LEU A 99 -17.43 -20.50 -0.92
CA LEU A 99 -17.81 -20.66 -2.31
C LEU A 99 -18.91 -21.72 -2.35
N GLN A 100 -20.16 -21.27 -2.33
CA GLN A 100 -21.25 -22.16 -2.70
C GLN A 100 -20.90 -22.74 -4.06
N ARG A 101 -20.78 -24.07 -4.13
CA ARG A 101 -20.53 -24.76 -5.40
C ARG A 101 -21.54 -24.23 -6.41
N ASP A 102 -21.03 -23.73 -7.54
CA ASP A 102 -21.90 -23.26 -8.60
C ASP A 102 -22.91 -24.36 -8.95
N PRO A 103 -24.20 -24.02 -9.11
CA PRO A 103 -25.21 -25.00 -9.45
C PRO A 103 -24.79 -25.80 -10.69
N ASP A 104 -25.20 -27.06 -10.80
CA ASP A 104 -24.77 -27.93 -11.91
C ASP A 104 -25.16 -27.40 -13.31
N TRP A 105 -26.12 -26.48 -13.38
CA TRP A 105 -26.51 -25.77 -14.60
C TRP A 105 -25.58 -24.61 -14.98
N TYR A 106 -24.79 -24.09 -14.04
CA TYR A 106 -23.79 -23.04 -14.27
C TYR A 106 -22.45 -23.69 -14.62
N ARG A 107 -22.28 -24.05 -15.91
CA ARG A 107 -20.97 -24.38 -16.47
C ARG A 107 -20.35 -23.09 -17.00
N ASN A 108 -19.22 -22.70 -16.42
CA ASN A 108 -18.37 -21.71 -17.07
C ASN A 108 -17.96 -22.21 -18.45
N CYS A 109 -17.87 -21.31 -19.44
CA CYS A 109 -17.24 -21.60 -20.72
C CYS A 109 -15.73 -21.74 -20.49
N GLN A 110 -15.29 -22.80 -19.81
CA GLN A 110 -13.91 -23.23 -19.81
C GLN A 110 -13.67 -23.87 -21.17
N THR A 111 -13.45 -23.05 -22.17
CA THR A 111 -12.95 -23.52 -23.46
C THR A 111 -11.44 -23.60 -23.34
N ASN A 112 -10.84 -24.70 -23.78
CA ASN A 112 -9.38 -24.81 -23.87
C ASN A 112 -8.79 -23.76 -24.84
N ASN A 113 -9.61 -23.24 -25.76
CA ASN A 113 -9.24 -22.28 -26.77
C ASN A 113 -10.07 -20.98 -26.61
N PRO A 114 -9.44 -19.83 -26.30
CA PRO A 114 -10.16 -18.56 -26.11
C PRO A 114 -10.79 -18.01 -27.41
N LYS A 115 -10.51 -18.61 -28.56
CA LYS A 115 -11.09 -18.26 -29.86
C LYS A 115 -12.17 -19.24 -30.34
N ASN A 116 -12.37 -20.35 -29.64
CA ASN A 116 -13.39 -21.34 -29.99
C ASN A 116 -14.37 -21.49 -28.82
N PHE A 117 -15.54 -20.88 -28.95
CA PHE A 117 -16.61 -20.94 -27.95
C PHE A 117 -17.42 -22.24 -27.97
N ASN A 118 -17.20 -23.10 -28.98
CA ASN A 118 -17.94 -24.34 -29.15
C ASN A 118 -17.25 -25.57 -28.53
N ASP A 119 -15.98 -25.46 -28.15
CA ASP A 119 -15.24 -26.58 -27.53
C ASP A 119 -15.47 -26.59 -26.02
N LEU A 120 -16.40 -27.42 -25.56
CA LEU A 120 -16.60 -27.70 -24.14
C LEU A 120 -15.51 -28.67 -23.65
N LEU A 121 -14.83 -28.32 -22.55
CA LEU A 121 -13.95 -29.23 -21.81
C LEU A 121 -14.80 -30.37 -21.19
N THR A 122 -14.76 -31.55 -21.80
CA THR A 122 -15.25 -32.79 -21.18
C THR A 122 -14.07 -33.54 -20.56
N TYR A 123 -14.10 -33.76 -19.25
CA TYR A 123 -13.21 -34.67 -18.52
C TYR A 123 -13.68 -36.12 -18.66
#